data_AF-A0A645AVE1-F1
#
_entry.id   AF-A0A645AVE1-F1
#
_cell.length_a   1.000
_cell.length_b   1.000
_cell.length_c   1.000
_cell.angle_alpha   90.00
_cell.angle_beta   90.00
_cell.angle_gamma   90.00
#
_symmetry.space_group_name_H-M   'P 1'
#
loop_
_entity.id
_entity.type
_entity.pdbx_description
1 polymer ?
#
loop_
_entity_poly.entity_id
_entity_poly.type
_entity_poly.pdbx_seq_one_letter_code
_entity_poly.pdbx_strand_id
1 'polypeptide(L)'
;MPKDGEQLRIMLEKLEEQERAMTEMFTGTKTKEEKTHVLRITPGKEMKGEVLFRFSKKLGILGANNLAGEPVYVSLTNLKTLNIPAEDKKKELEGIAYNVPGKAQIVIERNNEELVKEDISVTQFGTLEYLAPQLFDKKSTIKVLFDPSTGGLIKVDREEESK
;
A
#
# COMPACT_ATOMS: atom_id res chain seq x y z
N MET A 1 -29.43 29.45 34.37
CA MET A 1 -28.98 30.58 33.54
C MET A 1 -28.36 30.01 32.29
N PRO A 2 -28.92 30.26 31.11
CA PRO A 2 -28.41 29.69 29.87
C PRO A 2 -27.03 30.30 29.60
N LYS A 3 -26.09 29.49 29.13
CA LYS A 3 -24.71 29.89 28.88
C LYS A 3 -24.67 30.74 27.60
N ASP A 4 -24.70 32.06 27.77
CA ASP A 4 -24.68 33.06 26.68
C ASP A 4 -23.62 32.78 25.59
N GLY A 5 -22.50 32.16 25.96
CA GLY A 5 -21.44 31.82 25.00
C GLY A 5 -21.84 30.79 23.92
N GLU A 6 -22.68 29.80 24.25
CA GLU A 6 -23.14 28.83 23.23
C GLU A 6 -24.18 29.44 22.30
N GLN A 7 -25.04 30.32 22.82
CA GLN A 7 -26.02 31.02 22.00
C GLN A 7 -25.35 31.99 21.03
N LEU A 8 -24.28 32.66 21.45
CA LEU A 8 -23.49 33.52 20.56
C LEU A 8 -22.80 32.74 19.45
N ARG A 9 -22.23 31.55 19.73
CA ARG A 9 -21.64 30.69 18.69
C ARG A 9 -22.68 30.25 17.67
N ILE A 10 -23.85 29.82 18.12
CA ILE A 10 -24.94 29.39 17.22
C ILE A 10 -25.44 30.57 16.37
N MET A 11 -25.50 31.77 16.94
CA MET A 11 -25.87 32.97 16.19
C MET A 11 -24.82 33.35 15.14
N LEU A 12 -23.53 33.24 15.46
CA LEU A 12 -22.42 33.48 14.53
C LEU A 12 -22.39 32.45 13.41
N GLU A 13 -22.55 31.16 13.71
CA GLU A 13 -22.61 30.09 12.70
C GLU A 13 -23.79 30.29 11.73
N LYS A 14 -24.96 30.73 12.24
CA LYS A 14 -26.11 31.07 11.39
C LYS A 14 -25.86 32.28 10.49
N LEU A 15 -25.14 33.29 10.99
CA LEU A 15 -24.77 34.47 10.19
C LEU A 15 -23.78 34.08 9.09
N GLU A 16 -22.77 33.26 9.38
CA GLU A 16 -21.85 32.73 8.37
C GLU A 16 -22.58 31.86 7.34
N GLU A 17 -23.53 31.03 7.77
CA GLU A 17 -24.34 30.21 6.85
C GLU A 17 -25.21 31.08 5.93
N GLN A 18 -25.82 32.15 6.46
CA GLN A 18 -26.59 33.11 5.67
C GLN A 18 -25.72 33.92 4.71
N GLU A 19 -24.55 34.38 5.16
CA GLU A 19 -23.57 35.07 4.31
C GLU A 19 -23.11 34.16 3.18
N ARG A 20 -22.82 32.89 3.48
CA ARG A 20 -22.43 31.90 2.48
C ARG A 20 -23.56 31.62 1.49
N ALA A 21 -24.80 31.44 1.96
CA ALA A 21 -25.96 31.21 1.10
C ALA A 21 -26.24 32.40 0.16
N MET A 22 -26.16 33.64 0.66
CA MET A 22 -26.29 34.82 -0.18
C MET A 22 -25.14 34.91 -1.19
N THR A 23 -23.91 34.67 -0.75
CA THR A 23 -22.73 34.68 -1.65
C THR A 23 -22.86 33.62 -2.73
N GLU A 24 -23.30 32.40 -2.40
CA GLU A 24 -23.54 31.31 -3.35
C GLU A 24 -24.64 31.64 -4.38
N MET A 25 -25.69 32.40 -4.00
CA MET A 25 -26.69 32.89 -4.96
C MET A 25 -26.11 33.85 -6.00
N PHE A 26 -25.07 34.62 -5.63
CA PHE A 26 -24.43 35.57 -6.54
C PHE A 26 -23.24 34.97 -7.32
N THR A 27 -22.44 34.11 -6.72
CA THR A 27 -21.22 33.55 -7.33
C THR A 27 -21.40 32.16 -7.94
N GLY A 28 -22.58 31.55 -7.75
CA GLY A 28 -22.83 30.14 -8.06
C GLY A 28 -22.40 29.20 -6.93
N THR A 29 -22.85 27.95 -6.99
CA THR A 29 -22.54 26.92 -6.00
C THR A 29 -21.22 26.22 -6.32
N LYS A 30 -20.38 26.00 -5.31
CA LYS A 30 -19.18 25.16 -5.42
C LYS A 30 -19.48 23.79 -4.81
N THR A 31 -19.68 22.79 -5.65
CA THR A 31 -19.77 21.39 -5.20
C THR A 31 -18.38 20.78 -5.10
N LYS A 32 -18.04 20.26 -3.93
CA LYS A 32 -16.83 19.45 -3.71
C LYS A 32 -17.24 17.98 -3.83
N GLU A 33 -16.66 17.27 -4.78
CA GLU A 33 -16.87 15.82 -4.94
C GLU A 33 -15.55 15.10 -4.63
N GLU A 34 -15.60 14.10 -3.75
CA GLU A 34 -14.46 13.25 -3.43
C GLU A 34 -14.61 11.94 -4.20
N LYS A 35 -13.63 11.64 -5.07
CA LYS A 35 -13.60 10.42 -5.88
C LYS A 35 -12.38 9.59 -5.51
N THR A 36 -12.62 8.35 -5.11
CA THR A 36 -11.57 7.37 -4.83
C THR A 36 -11.30 6.54 -6.07
N HIS A 37 -10.05 6.50 -6.52
CA HIS A 37 -9.61 5.68 -7.64
C HIS A 37 -8.56 4.68 -7.18
N VAL A 38 -8.72 3.41 -7.57
CA VAL A 38 -7.80 2.33 -7.24
C VAL A 38 -6.97 2.01 -8.49
N LEU A 39 -5.67 2.27 -8.42
CA LEU A 39 -4.70 1.89 -9.44
C LEU A 39 -3.95 0.65 -8.97
N ARG A 40 -3.92 -0.40 -9.81
CA ARG A 40 -3.16 -1.62 -9.54
C ARG A 40 -1.84 -1.57 -10.28
N ILE A 41 -0.75 -1.66 -9.53
CA ILE A 41 0.61 -1.78 -10.06
C ILE A 41 1.08 -3.19 -9.76
N THR A 42 1.65 -3.87 -10.76
CA THR A 42 2.33 -5.15 -10.53
C THR A 42 3.83 -4.89 -10.50
N PRO A 43 4.47 -4.89 -9.32
CA PRO A 43 5.90 -4.64 -9.21
C PRO A 43 6.67 -5.86 -9.73
N GLY A 44 7.01 -5.85 -11.02
CA GLY A 44 7.80 -6.92 -11.64
C GLY A 44 9.32 -6.72 -11.49
N LYS A 45 9.77 -5.47 -11.36
CA LYS A 45 11.19 -5.06 -11.23
C LYS A 45 11.27 -3.77 -10.40
N GLU A 46 12.47 -3.34 -10.04
CA GLU A 46 12.69 -1.97 -9.55
C GLU A 46 12.17 -0.98 -10.61
N MET A 47 11.29 -0.08 -10.20
CA MET A 47 10.69 0.94 -11.06
C MET A 47 11.17 2.29 -10.55
N LYS A 48 11.72 3.13 -11.42
CA LYS A 48 12.19 4.47 -11.06
C LYS A 48 11.55 5.48 -12.01
N GLY A 49 10.73 6.36 -11.45
CA GLY A 49 10.08 7.43 -12.20
C GLY A 49 9.05 6.93 -13.22
N GLU A 50 8.31 5.87 -12.91
CA GLU A 50 7.24 5.42 -13.81
C GLU A 50 5.98 6.26 -13.59
N VAL A 51 5.27 6.62 -14.66
CA VAL A 51 4.05 7.44 -14.55
C VAL A 51 2.91 6.55 -14.07
N LEU A 52 2.45 6.77 -12.84
CA LEU A 52 1.34 6.00 -12.27
C LEU A 52 0.00 6.46 -12.86
N PHE A 53 -0.24 7.77 -12.79
CA PHE A 53 -1.40 8.42 -13.37
C PHE A 53 -1.07 9.88 -13.67
N ARG A 54 -1.94 10.54 -14.43
CA ARG A 54 -1.87 11.97 -14.67
C ARG A 54 -3.07 12.67 -14.05
N PHE A 55 -2.86 13.82 -13.45
CA PHE A 55 -3.94 14.61 -12.86
C PHE A 55 -4.20 15.86 -13.70
N SER A 56 -5.43 16.03 -14.16
CA SER A 56 -5.89 17.21 -14.87
C SER A 56 -6.93 17.94 -14.04
N LYS A 57 -6.77 19.26 -13.84
CA LYS A 57 -7.77 20.07 -13.11
C LYS A 57 -9.16 20.04 -13.75
N LYS A 58 -9.24 19.78 -15.05
CA LYS A 58 -10.50 19.74 -15.82
C LYS A 58 -11.06 18.32 -15.99
N LEU A 59 -10.18 17.35 -16.23
CA LEU A 59 -10.58 15.97 -16.57
C LEU A 59 -10.44 14.98 -15.40
N GLY A 60 -9.81 15.39 -14.29
CA GLY A 60 -9.57 14.56 -13.12
C GLY A 60 -8.37 13.61 -13.31
N ILE A 61 -8.50 12.39 -12.80
CA ILE A 61 -7.47 11.36 -12.92
C ILE A 61 -7.52 10.74 -14.32
N LEU A 62 -6.39 10.80 -15.00
CA LEU A 62 -6.14 10.29 -16.34
C LEU A 62 -5.13 9.14 -16.27
N GLY A 63 -5.23 8.20 -17.22
CA GLY A 63 -4.23 7.16 -17.38
C GLY A 63 -2.86 7.71 -17.81
N ALA A 64 -1.80 6.94 -17.58
CA ALA A 64 -0.41 7.32 -17.88
C ALA A 64 -0.19 7.82 -19.32
N ASN A 65 -0.94 7.27 -20.29
CA ASN A 65 -0.80 7.58 -21.71
C ASN A 65 -1.43 8.92 -22.14
N ASN A 66 -2.27 9.55 -21.32
CA ASN A 66 -2.99 10.77 -21.71
C ASN A 66 -2.17 12.02 -21.34
N LEU A 67 -1.75 12.83 -22.31
CA LEU A 67 -0.90 14.02 -22.12
C LEU A 67 -1.62 15.25 -21.55
N ALA A 68 -2.93 15.18 -21.35
CA ALA A 68 -3.74 16.33 -20.89
C ALA A 68 -3.69 16.59 -19.37
N GLY A 69 -2.69 16.07 -18.65
CA GLY A 69 -2.56 16.21 -17.19
C GLY A 69 -1.12 16.12 -16.68
N GLU A 70 -0.92 16.58 -15.45
CA GLU A 70 0.37 16.55 -14.75
C GLU A 70 0.72 15.12 -14.32
N PRO A 71 1.91 14.60 -14.65
CA PRO A 71 2.32 13.24 -14.26
C PRO A 71 2.58 13.15 -12.76
N VAL A 72 2.03 12.09 -12.17
CA VAL A 72 2.41 11.60 -10.84
C VAL A 72 3.29 10.39 -11.07
N TYR A 73 4.51 10.44 -10.54
CA TYR A 73 5.48 9.38 -10.69
C TYR A 73 5.44 8.46 -9.47
N VAL A 74 5.71 7.19 -9.72
CA VAL A 74 5.94 6.18 -8.70
C VAL A 74 7.33 5.60 -8.89
N SER A 75 8.06 5.53 -7.78
CA SER A 75 9.35 4.91 -7.69
C SER A 75 9.28 3.81 -6.63
N LEU A 76 9.62 2.59 -7.03
CA LEU A 76 9.70 1.43 -6.15
C LEU A 76 11.14 0.96 -6.08
N THR A 77 11.76 1.19 -4.93
CA THR A 77 13.16 0.83 -4.67
C THR A 77 13.20 -0.40 -3.78
N ASN A 78 13.85 -1.47 -4.23
CA ASN A 78 14.09 -2.62 -3.39
C ASN A 78 15.14 -2.27 -2.33
N LEU A 79 14.80 -2.38 -1.04
CA LEU A 79 15.73 -2.11 0.06
C LEU A 79 16.72 -3.25 0.31
N LYS A 80 16.79 -4.23 -0.61
CA LYS A 80 17.71 -5.38 -0.61
C LYS A 80 18.00 -5.84 0.81
N THR A 81 16.99 -6.39 1.47
CA THR A 81 17.23 -7.29 2.60
C THR A 81 17.87 -8.57 2.06
N LEU A 82 19.16 -8.48 1.72
CA LEU A 82 20.01 -9.62 1.42
C LEU A 82 21.08 -9.69 2.50
N ASN A 83 20.87 -10.62 3.42
CA ASN A 83 21.99 -11.42 3.87
C ASN A 83 21.53 -12.87 4.05
N ILE A 84 21.20 -13.52 2.95
CA ILE A 84 21.17 -14.99 2.91
C ILE A 84 21.92 -15.38 1.64
N PRO A 85 23.03 -16.14 1.77
CA PRO A 85 23.94 -16.37 0.67
C PRO A 85 23.22 -17.06 -0.48
N ALA A 86 23.49 -16.60 -1.69
CA ALA A 86 23.16 -17.31 -2.91
C ALA A 86 23.88 -18.67 -2.91
N GLU A 87 23.29 -19.69 -2.30
CA GLU A 87 23.58 -21.06 -2.74
C GLU A 87 22.79 -21.29 -4.02
N ASP A 88 23.44 -20.92 -5.13
CA ASP A 88 23.43 -21.71 -6.35
C ASP A 88 23.58 -23.17 -5.96
N LYS A 89 22.45 -23.87 -5.82
CA LYS A 89 22.36 -25.32 -5.92
C LYS A 89 20.90 -25.65 -6.08
N LYS A 90 20.57 -26.08 -7.30
CA LYS A 90 19.62 -27.16 -7.55
C LYS A 90 19.90 -28.31 -6.57
N LYS A 91 19.41 -28.20 -5.34
CA LYS A 91 19.12 -29.35 -4.52
C LYS A 91 17.64 -29.54 -4.68
N GLU A 92 17.28 -30.64 -5.34
CA GLU A 92 15.98 -31.25 -5.22
C GLU A 92 15.76 -31.51 -3.73
N LEU A 93 15.27 -30.50 -3.01
CA LEU A 93 14.93 -30.59 -1.60
C LEU A 93 13.44 -30.89 -1.57
N GLU A 94 13.12 -32.17 -1.46
CA GLU A 94 11.78 -32.64 -1.10
C GLU A 94 11.33 -31.86 0.15
N GLY A 95 10.39 -30.92 -0.02
CA GLY A 95 9.98 -30.00 1.05
C GLY A 95 8.93 -29.00 0.59
N ILE A 96 8.30 -28.30 1.53
CA ILE A 96 7.30 -27.26 1.22
C ILE A 96 8.04 -25.95 0.90
N ALA A 97 7.87 -25.45 -0.32
CA ALA A 97 8.41 -24.17 -0.75
C ALA A 97 7.56 -23.00 -0.21
N TYR A 98 8.21 -21.98 0.33
CA TYR A 98 7.57 -20.74 0.79
C TYR A 98 8.34 -19.50 0.32
N ASN A 99 7.62 -18.39 0.18
CA ASN A 99 8.23 -17.14 -0.26
C ASN A 99 8.67 -16.34 0.96
N VAL A 100 9.89 -15.78 0.93
CA VAL A 100 10.33 -14.80 1.91
C VAL A 100 10.19 -13.42 1.28
N PRO A 101 9.15 -12.61 1.59
CA PRO A 101 8.97 -11.31 0.96
C PRO A 101 10.12 -10.35 1.28
N GLY A 102 10.60 -9.64 0.25
CA GLY A 102 11.63 -8.61 0.39
C GLY A 102 11.02 -7.27 0.85
N LYS A 103 11.82 -6.43 1.49
CA LYS A 103 11.41 -5.05 1.81
C LYS A 103 11.66 -4.13 0.62
N ALA A 104 10.68 -3.30 0.27
CA ALA A 104 10.81 -2.26 -0.74
C ALA A 104 10.23 -0.95 -0.23
N GLN A 105 10.79 0.16 -0.70
CA GLN A 105 10.30 1.49 -0.42
C GLN A 105 9.53 2.00 -1.64
N ILE A 106 8.29 2.40 -1.44
CA ILE A 106 7.47 3.09 -2.44
C ILE A 106 7.53 4.60 -2.19
N VAL A 107 7.86 5.35 -3.23
CA VAL A 107 7.86 6.81 -3.25
C VAL A 107 6.92 7.26 -4.36
N ILE A 108 5.94 8.09 -4.01
CA ILE A 108 5.04 8.74 -4.97
C ILE A 108 5.36 10.22 -4.97
N GLU A 109 5.68 10.76 -6.14
CA GLU A 109 6.09 12.15 -6.32
C GLU A 109 5.22 12.85 -7.35
N ARG A 110 4.95 14.14 -7.13
CA ARG A 110 4.23 15.01 -8.06
C ARG A 110 4.93 16.36 -8.11
N ASN A 111 5.26 16.83 -9.32
CA ASN A 111 5.92 18.13 -9.51
C ASN A 111 7.17 18.32 -8.62
N ASN A 112 8.01 17.28 -8.50
CA ASN A 112 9.20 17.24 -7.64
C ASN A 112 8.94 17.31 -6.12
N GLU A 113 7.69 17.16 -5.67
CA GLU A 113 7.35 16.99 -4.26
C GLU A 113 7.01 15.53 -3.97
N GLU A 114 7.64 14.97 -2.94
CA GLU A 114 7.31 13.63 -2.43
C GLU A 114 5.98 13.70 -1.67
N LEU A 115 4.93 13.06 -2.22
CA LEU A 115 3.61 13.00 -1.60
C LEU A 115 3.52 11.87 -0.58
N VAL A 116 4.11 10.72 -0.91
CA VAL A 116 4.04 9.50 -0.09
C VAL A 116 5.38 8.81 -0.13
N LYS A 117 5.84 8.36 1.03
CA LYS A 117 7.02 7.52 1.20
C LYS A 117 6.74 6.47 2.27
N GLU A 118 6.61 5.23 1.85
CA GLU A 118 6.32 4.11 2.75
C GLU A 118 7.18 2.89 2.42
N ASP A 119 7.43 2.09 3.46
CA ASP A 119 8.14 0.82 3.32
C ASP A 119 7.11 -0.32 3.30
N ILE A 120 7.12 -1.10 2.22
CA ILE A 120 6.20 -2.20 1.96
C ILE A 120 6.95 -3.52 1.75
N SER A 121 6.33 -4.63 2.14
CA SER A 121 6.86 -5.97 1.87
C SER A 121 6.34 -6.47 0.52
N VAL A 122 7.23 -6.80 -0.40
CA VAL A 122 6.92 -7.19 -1.78
C VAL A 122 7.54 -8.55 -2.07
N THR A 123 6.70 -9.50 -2.47
CA THR A 123 7.09 -10.91 -2.68
C THR A 123 8.04 -11.10 -3.86
N GLN A 124 7.87 -10.30 -4.92
CA GLN A 124 8.67 -10.34 -6.14
C GLN A 124 10.14 -9.96 -5.91
N PHE A 125 10.42 -9.24 -4.81
CA PHE A 125 11.78 -8.90 -4.39
C PHE A 125 12.37 -9.90 -3.37
N GLY A 126 11.58 -10.89 -3.00
CA GLY A 126 11.96 -11.95 -2.08
C GLY A 126 12.72 -13.11 -2.69
N THR A 127 12.94 -14.14 -1.89
CA THR A 127 13.52 -15.42 -2.33
C THR A 127 12.58 -16.57 -1.99
N LEU A 128 12.70 -17.66 -2.76
CA LEU A 128 12.01 -18.92 -2.46
C LEU A 128 12.89 -19.73 -1.49
N GLU A 129 12.34 -20.08 -0.34
CA GLU A 129 12.98 -20.98 0.63
C GLU A 129 12.19 -22.28 0.76
N TYR A 130 12.85 -23.34 1.24
CA TYR A 130 12.27 -24.66 1.40
C TYR A 130 12.31 -25.06 2.87
N LEU A 131 11.17 -25.50 3.41
CA LEU A 131 11.13 -26.15 4.72
C LEU A 131 11.89 -27.47 4.65
N ALA A 132 12.77 -27.69 5.63
CA ALA A 132 13.60 -28.90 5.68
C ALA A 132 12.71 -30.16 5.81
N PRO A 133 12.93 -31.22 5.00
CA PRO A 133 12.14 -32.46 5.06
C PRO A 133 12.15 -33.15 6.43
N GLN A 134 13.19 -32.91 7.23
CA GLN A 134 13.36 -33.41 8.59
C GLN A 134 12.28 -32.93 9.57
N LEU A 135 11.59 -31.83 9.23
CA LEU A 135 10.46 -31.35 10.01
C LEU A 135 9.24 -32.29 9.84
N PHE A 136 9.06 -32.92 8.68
CA PHE A 136 7.92 -33.78 8.37
C PHE A 136 8.11 -35.24 8.82
N ASP A 137 8.77 -35.44 9.95
CA ASP A 137 9.00 -36.78 10.50
C ASP A 137 7.71 -37.36 11.11
N LYS A 138 7.52 -38.69 11.01
CA LYS A 138 6.26 -39.40 11.34
C LYS A 138 5.77 -39.28 12.80
N LYS A 139 6.50 -38.58 13.67
CA LYS A 139 6.23 -38.46 15.12
C LYS A 139 5.69 -37.10 15.55
N SER A 140 5.58 -36.13 14.64
CA SER A 140 5.09 -34.80 14.99
C SER A 140 4.15 -34.25 13.92
N THR A 141 3.02 -33.68 14.37
CA THR A 141 2.13 -32.93 13.49
C THR A 141 2.63 -31.49 13.43
N ILE A 142 2.99 -31.03 12.24
CA ILE A 142 3.41 -29.64 12.02
C ILE A 142 2.28 -28.87 11.36
N LYS A 143 1.93 -27.74 11.96
CA LYS A 143 1.00 -26.76 11.40
C LYS A 143 1.81 -25.56 10.94
N VAL A 144 1.80 -25.30 9.64
CA VAL A 144 2.45 -24.12 9.06
C VAL A 144 1.38 -23.13 8.63
N LEU A 145 1.52 -21.88 9.07
CA LEU A 145 0.61 -20.79 8.73
C LEU A 145 1.33 -19.86 7.77
N PHE A 146 0.79 -19.76 6.56
CA PHE A 146 1.27 -18.89 5.50
C PHE A 146 0.42 -17.63 5.39
N ASP A 147 1.05 -16.52 5.04
CA ASP A 147 0.36 -15.29 4.68
C ASP A 147 -0.26 -15.43 3.29
N PRO A 148 -1.59 -15.26 3.13
CA PRO A 148 -2.24 -15.34 1.81
C PRO A 148 -1.83 -14.21 0.86
N SER A 149 -1.35 -13.08 1.37
CA SER A 149 -0.97 -11.91 0.55
C SER A 149 0.47 -11.98 0.09
N THR A 150 1.36 -12.46 0.97
CA THR A 150 2.80 -12.48 0.69
C THR A 150 3.37 -13.88 0.43
N GLY A 151 2.63 -14.95 0.71
CA GLY A 151 3.17 -16.31 0.72
C GLY A 151 4.27 -16.53 1.76
N GLY A 152 4.44 -15.55 2.68
CA GLY A 152 5.37 -15.56 3.79
C GLY A 152 5.04 -16.61 4.81
N LEU A 153 6.06 -17.24 5.40
CA LEU A 153 5.86 -18.08 6.57
C LEU A 153 5.60 -17.19 7.79
N ILE A 154 4.40 -17.29 8.38
CA ILE A 154 4.02 -16.53 9.58
C ILE A 154 4.39 -17.33 10.83
N LYS A 155 4.02 -18.62 10.86
CA LYS A 155 4.18 -19.44 12.06
C LYS A 155 4.39 -20.91 11.71
N VAL A 156 5.24 -21.57 12.49
CA VAL A 156 5.35 -23.03 12.52
C VAL A 156 5.02 -23.49 13.94
N ASP A 157 3.94 -24.24 14.10
CA ASP A 157 3.62 -24.92 15.36
C ASP A 157 3.92 -26.40 15.21
N ARG A 158 4.65 -26.96 16.19
CA ARG A 158 4.94 -28.39 16.30
C ARG A 158 4.16 -28.96 17.48
N GLU A 159 3.16 -29.78 17.19
CA GLU A 159 2.51 -30.61 18.20
C GLU A 159 3.27 -31.93 18.28
N GLU A 160 4.01 -32.11 19.37
CA GLU A 160 4.49 -33.44 19.77
C GLU A 160 3.31 -34.18 20.41
N GLU A 161 2.98 -35.36 19.89
CA GLU A 161 2.09 -36.28 20.60
C GLU A 161 2.81 -36.70 21.89
N SER A 162 2.48 -36.02 22.99
CA SER A 162 2.82 -36.47 24.33
C SER A 162 2.17 -37.84 24.53
N LYS A 163 3.01 -38.87 24.55
CA LYS A 163 2.66 -40.25 24.94
C LYS A 163 2.03 -40.31 26.33
#